data_AF-A0A090V3L8-F1
#
_entry.id   AF-A0A090V3L8-F1
#
_cell.length_a   1.000
_cell.length_b   1.000
_cell.length_c   1.000
_cell.angle_alpha   90.00
_cell.angle_beta   90.00
_cell.angle_gamma   90.00
#
_symmetry.space_group_name_H-M   'P 1'
#
loop_
_entity.id
_entity.type
_entity.pdbx_description
1 polymer ?
#
loop_
_entity_poly.entity_id
_entity_poly.type
_entity_poly.pdbx_seq_one_letter_code
_entity_poly.pdbx_strand_id
1 'polypeptide(L)'
;MADTFLTLLVAEIQNQDPTDPTDPTEYVTQLSSMAQVAMAEEVATEMNTNAILMSNLQVMALGKMVGDPIMVQTTTLEIDDGAIQGRIDLDDACTQVDIHITDAAGNDYDIPLTGSSFGPGSVSFSIDPADYGIPPGDYSVSVVTDTGEEEVPVEVAGVVTDVRIPLDGGTPLLNVSGVGEVPFTMISQFGVPDDTPAQNVV
;
A
#
# COMPACT_ATOMS: atom_id res chain seq x y z
N MET A 1 -10.04 43.03 -2.72
CA MET A 1 -11.22 43.14 -3.60
C MET A 1 -12.48 43.54 -2.83
N ALA A 2 -12.80 42.89 -1.70
CA ALA A 2 -13.95 43.26 -0.85
C ALA A 2 -13.89 44.71 -0.29
N ASP A 3 -12.72 45.21 0.10
CA ASP A 3 -12.58 46.55 0.68
C ASP A 3 -12.81 47.70 -0.32
N THR A 4 -12.34 47.54 -1.56
CA THR A 4 -12.56 48.52 -2.64
C THR A 4 -14.03 48.58 -3.04
N PHE A 5 -14.73 47.44 -2.98
CA PHE A 5 -16.15 47.36 -3.27
C PHE A 5 -17.03 48.02 -2.20
N LEU A 6 -16.79 47.74 -0.92
CA LEU A 6 -17.52 48.40 0.17
C LEU A 6 -17.33 49.92 0.14
N THR A 7 -16.14 50.38 -0.26
CA THR A 7 -15.84 51.82 -0.42
C THR A 7 -16.63 52.45 -1.56
N LEU A 8 -16.74 51.76 -2.71
CA LEU A 8 -17.52 52.25 -3.86
C LEU A 8 -19.03 52.18 -3.60
N LEU A 9 -19.53 51.12 -2.94
CA LEU A 9 -20.94 50.99 -2.54
C LEU A 9 -21.36 52.09 -1.56
N VAL A 10 -20.50 52.43 -0.59
CA VAL A 10 -20.73 53.54 0.34
C VAL A 10 -20.71 54.90 -0.38
N ALA A 11 -19.81 55.07 -1.36
CA ALA A 11 -19.75 56.30 -2.16
C ALA A 11 -20.98 56.48 -3.08
N GLU A 12 -21.51 55.41 -3.67
CA GLU A 12 -22.73 55.45 -4.49
C GLU A 12 -23.98 55.72 -3.65
N ILE A 13 -24.14 55.09 -2.48
CA ILE A 13 -25.25 55.38 -1.55
C ILE A 13 -25.24 56.84 -1.09
N GLN A 14 -24.07 57.46 -0.93
CA GLN A 14 -23.95 58.87 -0.55
C GLN A 14 -24.27 59.86 -1.67
N ASN A 15 -24.19 59.45 -2.95
CA ASN A 15 -24.32 60.33 -4.11
C ASN A 15 -25.55 60.05 -5.00
N GLN A 16 -26.42 59.09 -4.63
CA GLN A 16 -27.66 58.83 -5.37
C GLN A 16 -28.77 59.84 -5.05
N ASP A 17 -29.63 60.08 -6.05
CA ASP A 17 -30.87 60.85 -5.88
C ASP A 17 -31.90 59.99 -5.13
N PRO A 18 -32.45 60.44 -3.99
CA PRO A 18 -33.40 59.68 -3.19
C PRO A 18 -34.72 59.33 -3.90
N THR A 19 -34.97 59.88 -5.10
CA THR A 19 -36.21 59.67 -5.86
C THR A 19 -36.12 58.64 -6.98
N ASP A 20 -34.91 58.14 -7.33
CA ASP A 20 -34.72 57.12 -8.37
C ASP A 20 -33.50 56.22 -8.07
N PRO A 21 -33.63 55.24 -7.14
CA PRO A 21 -32.52 54.37 -6.78
C PRO A 21 -32.27 53.35 -7.90
N THR A 22 -31.08 53.39 -8.50
CA THR A 22 -30.58 52.25 -9.29
C THR A 22 -30.26 51.11 -8.34
N ASP A 23 -30.89 49.94 -8.51
CA ASP A 23 -30.77 48.81 -7.59
C ASP A 23 -29.36 48.19 -7.68
N PRO A 24 -28.50 48.36 -6.66
CA PRO A 24 -27.14 47.82 -6.68
C PRO A 24 -27.10 46.30 -6.45
N THR A 25 -28.25 45.64 -6.25
CA THR A 25 -28.32 44.20 -5.97
C THR A 25 -27.72 43.34 -7.08
N GLU A 26 -27.84 43.71 -8.36
CA GLU A 26 -27.29 42.91 -9.47
C GLU A 26 -25.74 42.83 -9.41
N TYR A 27 -25.08 43.96 -9.09
CA TYR A 27 -23.64 44.01 -8.87
C TYR A 27 -23.22 43.27 -7.58
N VAL A 28 -24.00 43.40 -6.50
CA VAL A 28 -23.77 42.64 -5.25
C VAL A 28 -23.88 41.13 -5.50
N THR A 29 -24.86 40.69 -6.29
CA THR A 29 -25.05 39.29 -6.66
C THR A 29 -23.88 38.77 -7.48
N GLN A 30 -23.39 39.56 -8.45
CA GLN A 30 -22.26 39.17 -9.30
C GLN A 30 -20.92 39.17 -8.55
N LEU A 31 -20.74 40.06 -7.57
CA LEU A 31 -19.56 40.04 -6.70
C LEU A 31 -19.61 38.90 -5.68
N SER A 32 -20.79 38.60 -5.14
CA SER A 32 -20.98 37.44 -4.26
C SER A 32 -20.66 36.13 -5.00
N SER A 33 -21.06 36.00 -6.27
CA SER A 33 -20.71 34.82 -7.06
C SER A 33 -19.21 34.75 -7.36
N MET A 34 -18.55 35.88 -7.68
CA MET A 34 -17.09 35.92 -7.83
C MET A 34 -16.34 35.59 -6.53
N ALA A 35 -16.84 36.07 -5.39
CA ALA A 35 -16.28 35.73 -4.07
C ALA A 35 -16.43 34.24 -3.75
N GLN A 36 -17.55 33.62 -4.11
CA GLN A 36 -17.74 32.18 -3.98
C GLN A 36 -16.78 31.38 -4.86
N VAL A 37 -16.54 31.81 -6.11
CA VAL A 37 -15.54 31.18 -6.99
C VAL A 37 -14.13 31.32 -6.42
N ALA A 38 -13.75 32.53 -5.97
CA ALA A 38 -12.44 32.76 -5.36
C ALA A 38 -12.23 31.91 -4.10
N MET A 39 -13.26 31.79 -3.24
CA MET A 39 -13.21 30.88 -2.09
C MET A 39 -13.07 29.42 -2.52
N ALA A 40 -13.75 28.98 -3.57
CA ALA A 40 -13.61 27.61 -4.08
C ALA A 40 -12.21 27.33 -4.65
N GLU A 41 -11.61 28.30 -5.35
CA GLU A 41 -10.22 28.22 -5.83
C GLU A 41 -9.21 28.18 -4.68
N GLU A 42 -9.43 28.96 -3.62
CA GLU A 42 -8.60 28.96 -2.42
C GLU A 42 -8.68 27.60 -1.69
N VAL A 43 -9.89 27.05 -1.53
CA VAL A 43 -10.10 25.71 -0.97
C VAL A 43 -9.42 24.64 -1.84
N ALA A 44 -9.52 24.73 -3.16
CA ALA A 44 -8.84 23.79 -4.06
C ALA A 44 -7.31 23.85 -3.91
N THR A 45 -6.76 25.05 -3.73
CA THR A 45 -5.32 25.28 -3.51
C THR A 45 -4.87 24.71 -2.17
N GLU A 46 -5.65 24.93 -1.10
CA GLU A 46 -5.38 24.34 0.21
C GLU A 46 -5.44 22.81 0.18
N MET A 47 -6.43 22.23 -0.51
CA MET A 47 -6.55 20.78 -0.70
C MET A 47 -5.33 20.22 -1.43
N ASN A 48 -4.85 20.89 -2.48
CA ASN A 48 -3.65 20.47 -3.19
C ASN A 48 -2.41 20.51 -2.28
N THR A 49 -2.26 21.59 -1.51
CA THR A 49 -1.17 21.73 -0.53
C THR A 49 -1.22 20.62 0.52
N ASN A 50 -2.41 20.27 1.01
CA ASN A 50 -2.60 19.19 1.97
C ASN A 50 -2.24 17.82 1.37
N ALA A 51 -2.64 17.56 0.12
CA ALA A 51 -2.26 16.34 -0.59
C ALA A 51 -0.73 16.20 -0.74
N ILE A 52 -0.03 17.30 -1.07
CA ILE A 52 1.44 17.32 -1.11
C ILE A 52 2.04 17.03 0.26
N LEU A 53 1.49 17.62 1.33
CA LEU A 53 1.96 17.37 2.70
C LEU A 53 1.78 15.90 3.09
N MET A 54 0.63 15.31 2.79
CA MET A 54 0.37 13.88 3.04
C MET A 54 1.34 12.98 2.26
N SER A 55 1.61 13.31 0.99
CA SER A 55 2.59 12.59 0.17
C SER A 55 3.99 12.66 0.78
N ASN A 56 4.42 13.85 1.24
CA ASN A 56 5.71 14.00 1.92
C ASN A 56 5.80 13.19 3.22
N LEU A 57 4.72 13.14 4.01
CA LEU A 57 4.66 12.31 5.22
C LEU A 57 4.78 10.82 4.89
N GLN A 58 4.12 10.37 3.82
CA GLN A 58 4.23 8.99 3.34
C GLN A 58 5.67 8.67 2.90
N VAL A 59 6.32 9.55 2.14
CA VAL A 59 7.73 9.42 1.73
C VAL A 59 8.64 9.25 2.96
N MET A 60 8.44 10.08 3.99
CA MET A 60 9.21 9.98 5.23
C MET A 60 8.96 8.69 6.00
N ALA A 61 7.72 8.20 6.02
CA ALA A 61 7.38 6.94 6.68
C ALA A 61 8.02 5.74 5.94
N LEU A 62 7.89 5.69 4.62
CA LEU A 62 8.49 4.64 3.80
C LEU A 62 10.02 4.68 3.84
N GLY A 63 10.62 5.88 3.81
CA GLY A 63 12.07 6.03 3.93
C GLY A 63 12.65 5.51 5.24
N LYS A 64 11.85 5.44 6.32
CA LYS A 64 12.26 4.80 7.58
C LYS A 64 12.23 3.28 7.53
N MET A 65 11.49 2.69 6.59
CA MET A 65 11.35 1.25 6.47
C MET A 65 12.57 0.59 5.85
N VAL A 66 13.41 1.35 5.13
CA VAL A 66 14.64 0.82 4.55
C VAL A 66 15.53 0.28 5.65
N GLY A 67 15.85 -1.02 5.57
CA GLY A 67 16.60 -1.77 6.57
C GLY A 67 15.74 -2.46 7.63
N ASP A 68 14.43 -2.20 7.68
CA ASP A 68 13.53 -2.90 8.59
C ASP A 68 13.11 -4.27 8.04
N PRO A 69 13.04 -5.31 8.89
CA PRO A 69 12.44 -6.58 8.53
C PRO A 69 10.92 -6.43 8.45
N ILE A 70 10.31 -6.99 7.41
CA ILE A 70 8.87 -6.99 7.18
C ILE A 70 8.41 -8.34 6.63
N MET A 71 7.10 -8.61 6.72
CA MET A 71 6.43 -9.66 5.96
C MET A 71 5.60 -9.03 4.84
N VAL A 72 5.69 -9.62 3.66
CA VAL A 72 4.92 -9.19 2.49
C VAL A 72 4.17 -10.36 1.90
N GLN A 73 2.90 -10.14 1.58
CA GLN A 73 2.15 -11.09 0.78
C GLN A 73 2.65 -11.02 -0.67
N THR A 74 3.02 -12.15 -1.25
CA THR A 74 3.65 -12.20 -2.57
C THR A 74 3.31 -13.49 -3.32
N THR A 75 3.38 -13.41 -4.64
CA THR A 75 3.35 -14.57 -5.55
C THR A 75 4.67 -14.74 -6.30
N THR A 76 5.68 -13.93 -5.96
CA THR A 76 7.03 -13.99 -6.51
C THR A 76 8.06 -14.14 -5.41
N LEU A 77 9.14 -14.83 -5.72
CA LEU A 77 10.31 -15.03 -4.87
C LEU A 77 11.57 -14.68 -5.66
N GLU A 78 12.52 -14.03 -4.99
CA GLU A 78 13.89 -13.86 -5.46
C GLU A 78 14.75 -14.82 -4.64
N ILE A 79 15.16 -15.94 -5.23
CA ILE A 79 15.94 -16.96 -4.54
C ILE A 79 17.43 -16.63 -4.68
N ASP A 80 18.08 -16.45 -3.54
CA ASP A 80 19.52 -16.25 -3.38
C ASP A 80 20.12 -17.36 -2.48
N ASP A 81 21.35 -17.16 -2.01
CA ASP A 81 21.94 -17.98 -0.94
C ASP A 81 21.27 -17.64 0.42
N GLY A 82 20.29 -18.45 0.84
CA GLY A 82 19.72 -18.36 2.17
C GLY A 82 18.39 -19.07 2.35
N ALA A 83 18.02 -19.28 3.61
CA ALA A 83 16.71 -19.82 3.96
C ALA A 83 15.61 -18.75 3.78
N ILE A 84 14.53 -19.15 3.11
CA ILE A 84 13.30 -18.37 2.96
C ILE A 84 12.44 -18.66 4.18
N GLN A 85 12.05 -17.61 4.88
CA GLN A 85 11.11 -17.68 5.99
C GLN A 85 9.79 -17.04 5.57
N GLY A 86 8.69 -17.65 5.96
CA GLY A 86 7.39 -17.14 5.59
C GLY A 86 6.26 -17.76 6.40
N ARG A 87 5.05 -17.42 6.00
CA ARG A 87 3.81 -17.92 6.57
C ARG A 87 2.79 -18.09 5.46
N ILE A 88 1.94 -19.08 5.61
CA ILE A 88 0.74 -19.27 4.81
C ILE A 88 -0.48 -19.20 5.72
N ASP A 89 -1.61 -18.78 5.19
CA ASP A 89 -2.88 -18.80 5.90
C ASP A 89 -3.82 -19.79 5.21
N LEU A 90 -4.17 -20.86 5.93
CA LEU A 90 -5.03 -21.93 5.43
C LEU A 90 -6.48 -21.70 5.87
N ASP A 91 -7.45 -21.76 4.96
CA ASP A 91 -8.86 -21.62 5.34
C ASP A 91 -9.42 -22.91 5.97
N ASP A 92 -8.97 -24.07 5.50
CA ASP A 92 -9.42 -25.39 5.94
C ASP A 92 -8.28 -26.25 6.51
N ALA A 93 -8.64 -27.22 7.35
CA ALA A 93 -7.68 -28.22 7.81
C ALA A 93 -7.26 -29.16 6.68
N CYS A 94 -5.96 -29.39 6.52
CA CYS A 94 -5.36 -30.22 5.48
C CYS A 94 -4.30 -31.17 6.07
N THR A 95 -3.93 -32.23 5.34
CA THR A 95 -2.87 -33.16 5.78
C THR A 95 -1.59 -33.03 4.98
N GLN A 96 -1.67 -32.44 3.80
CA GLN A 96 -0.53 -32.17 2.93
C GLN A 96 -0.58 -30.73 2.46
N VAL A 97 0.57 -30.06 2.57
CA VAL A 97 0.79 -28.70 2.08
C VAL A 97 2.15 -28.68 1.43
N ASP A 98 2.17 -28.38 0.13
CA ASP A 98 3.38 -28.25 -0.66
C ASP A 98 3.51 -26.80 -1.12
N ILE A 99 4.69 -26.21 -0.92
CA ILE A 99 5.04 -24.92 -1.54
C ILE A 99 5.51 -25.23 -2.95
N HIS A 100 4.76 -24.73 -3.91
CA HIS A 100 5.03 -24.89 -5.32
C HIS A 100 5.76 -23.66 -5.84
N ILE A 101 6.94 -23.88 -6.41
CA ILE A 101 7.80 -22.83 -6.96
C ILE A 101 8.03 -23.11 -8.44
N THR A 102 7.75 -22.14 -9.30
CA THR A 102 7.92 -22.27 -10.77
C THR A 102 8.88 -21.21 -11.29
N ASP A 103 9.84 -21.62 -12.11
CA ASP A 103 10.77 -20.68 -12.77
C ASP A 103 10.19 -20.10 -14.08
N ALA A 104 10.85 -19.08 -14.62
CA ALA A 104 10.45 -18.48 -15.89
C ALA A 104 10.59 -19.42 -17.11
N ALA A 105 11.31 -20.54 -16.97
CA ALA A 105 11.47 -21.57 -17.99
C ALA A 105 10.38 -22.65 -17.92
N GLY A 106 9.51 -22.62 -16.89
CA GLY A 106 8.45 -23.59 -16.63
C GLY A 106 8.92 -24.86 -15.92
N ASN A 107 10.06 -24.83 -15.22
CA ASN A 107 10.44 -25.89 -14.30
C ASN A 107 9.75 -25.66 -12.94
N ASP A 108 9.09 -26.71 -12.47
CA ASP A 108 8.36 -26.72 -11.21
C ASP A 108 9.14 -27.46 -10.12
N TYR A 109 9.08 -26.91 -8.91
CA TYR A 109 9.70 -27.44 -7.70
C TYR A 109 8.66 -27.47 -6.57
N ASP A 110 8.35 -28.68 -6.09
CA ASP A 110 7.44 -28.89 -4.97
C ASP A 110 8.23 -29.12 -3.68
N ILE A 111 7.96 -28.29 -2.68
CA ILE A 111 8.61 -28.34 -1.38
C ILE A 111 7.56 -28.71 -0.32
N PRO A 112 7.54 -29.95 0.19
CA PRO A 112 6.58 -30.36 1.20
C PRO A 112 6.86 -29.70 2.54
N LEU A 113 5.83 -29.09 3.14
CA LEU A 113 5.92 -28.61 4.50
C LEU A 113 5.91 -29.78 5.48
N THR A 114 6.81 -29.75 6.46
CA THR A 114 6.92 -30.81 7.46
C THR A 114 5.80 -30.69 8.49
N GLY A 115 4.82 -31.58 8.43
CA GLY A 115 3.73 -31.67 9.41
C GLY A 115 2.89 -32.92 9.17
N SER A 116 2.23 -33.44 10.21
CA SER A 116 1.29 -34.57 10.07
C SER A 116 -0.15 -34.14 9.77
N SER A 117 -0.47 -32.88 10.05
CA SER A 117 -1.76 -32.24 9.85
C SER A 117 -1.62 -30.74 10.10
N PHE A 118 -2.27 -29.92 9.30
CA PHE A 118 -2.34 -28.49 9.46
C PHE A 118 -3.79 -28.10 9.74
N GLY A 119 -4.01 -27.34 10.80
CA GLY A 119 -5.33 -26.76 11.08
C GLY A 119 -5.54 -25.48 10.28
N PRO A 120 -6.77 -24.95 10.24
CA PRO A 120 -7.03 -23.66 9.66
C PRO A 120 -6.27 -22.56 10.42
N GLY A 121 -5.85 -21.54 9.68
CA GLY A 121 -5.11 -20.39 10.14
C GLY A 121 -3.64 -20.38 9.69
N SER A 122 -2.88 -19.55 10.38
CA SER A 122 -1.49 -19.24 10.10
C SER A 122 -0.52 -20.41 10.37
N VAL A 123 0.23 -20.81 9.35
CA VAL A 123 1.31 -21.80 9.42
C VAL A 123 2.62 -21.17 8.95
N SER A 124 3.58 -21.01 9.86
CA SER A 124 4.92 -20.52 9.54
C SER A 124 5.77 -21.63 8.91
N PHE A 125 6.66 -21.25 7.99
CA PHE A 125 7.61 -22.16 7.35
C PHE A 125 9.01 -21.53 7.25
N SER A 126 10.02 -22.41 7.16
CA SER A 126 11.41 -22.06 6.87
C SER A 126 11.99 -23.11 5.94
N ILE A 127 12.44 -22.68 4.77
CA ILE A 127 12.88 -23.56 3.69
C ILE A 127 14.22 -23.07 3.18
N ASP A 128 15.19 -23.98 3.03
CA ASP A 128 16.43 -23.71 2.30
C ASP A 128 16.29 -24.24 0.86
N PRO A 129 16.20 -23.37 -0.17
CA PRO A 129 16.06 -23.80 -1.55
C PRO A 129 17.23 -24.67 -2.05
N ALA A 130 18.41 -24.53 -1.45
CA ALA A 130 19.58 -25.33 -1.81
C ALA A 130 19.41 -26.82 -1.47
N ASP A 131 18.67 -27.15 -0.41
CA ASP A 131 18.36 -28.53 -0.02
C ASP A 131 17.51 -29.26 -1.07
N TYR A 132 16.74 -28.50 -1.86
CA TYR A 132 15.90 -28.99 -2.94
C TYR A 132 16.55 -28.86 -4.32
N GLY A 133 17.80 -28.38 -4.38
CA GLY A 133 18.53 -28.19 -5.63
C GLY A 133 17.97 -27.09 -6.51
N ILE A 134 17.28 -26.12 -5.92
CA ILE A 134 16.70 -24.96 -6.61
C ILE A 134 17.81 -23.92 -6.78
N PRO A 135 18.19 -23.56 -8.01
CA PRO A 135 19.25 -22.57 -8.24
C PRO A 135 18.78 -21.14 -7.92
N PRO A 136 19.70 -20.21 -7.65
CA PRO A 136 19.35 -18.79 -7.50
C PRO A 136 18.67 -18.21 -8.75
N GLY A 137 17.68 -17.35 -8.55
CA GLY A 137 16.90 -16.72 -9.62
C GLY A 137 15.52 -16.25 -9.18
N ASP A 138 14.74 -15.75 -10.14
CA ASP A 138 13.36 -15.29 -9.93
C ASP A 138 12.36 -16.43 -10.17
N TYR A 139 11.42 -16.58 -9.25
CA TYR A 139 10.41 -17.64 -9.29
C TYR A 139 9.02 -17.10 -8.94
N SER A 140 7.98 -17.78 -9.41
CA SER A 140 6.63 -17.63 -8.86
C SER A 140 6.40 -18.66 -7.76
N VAL A 141 5.71 -18.26 -6.70
CA VAL A 141 5.34 -19.12 -5.58
C VAL A 141 3.82 -19.24 -5.46
N SER A 142 3.38 -20.47 -5.17
CA SER A 142 2.02 -20.79 -4.78
C SER A 142 2.04 -21.92 -3.75
N VAL A 143 0.88 -22.23 -3.18
CA VAL A 143 0.72 -23.33 -2.24
C VAL A 143 -0.33 -24.28 -2.80
N VAL A 144 -0.05 -25.57 -2.69
CA VAL A 144 -0.93 -26.65 -3.09
C VAL A 144 -1.26 -27.47 -1.85
N THR A 145 -2.55 -27.68 -1.60
CA THR A 145 -3.06 -28.47 -0.47
C THR A 145 -3.79 -29.72 -0.96
N ASP A 146 -3.93 -30.73 -0.10
CA ASP A 146 -4.75 -31.93 -0.40
C ASP A 146 -6.26 -31.65 -0.44
N THR A 147 -6.70 -30.51 0.08
CA THR A 147 -8.10 -30.06 0.03
C THR A 147 -8.47 -29.45 -1.32
N GLY A 148 -7.49 -29.10 -2.15
CA GLY A 148 -7.70 -28.38 -3.41
C GLY A 148 -8.04 -26.91 -3.21
N GLU A 149 -7.59 -26.33 -2.10
CA GLU A 149 -7.67 -24.89 -1.83
C GLU A 149 -6.88 -24.13 -2.90
N GLU A 150 -7.50 -23.13 -3.51
CA GLU A 150 -6.88 -22.29 -4.53
C GLU A 150 -6.52 -20.93 -3.91
N GLU A 151 -5.46 -20.28 -4.42
CA GLU A 151 -5.05 -18.93 -4.02
C GLU A 151 -4.72 -18.75 -2.52
N VAL A 152 -4.22 -19.79 -1.86
CA VAL A 152 -3.71 -19.72 -0.48
C VAL A 152 -2.70 -18.58 -0.35
N PRO A 153 -2.94 -17.57 0.53
CA PRO A 153 -2.02 -16.47 0.76
C PRO A 153 -0.64 -16.94 1.20
N VAL A 154 0.40 -16.46 0.50
CA VAL A 154 1.81 -16.67 0.89
C VAL A 154 2.40 -15.35 1.33
N GLU A 155 2.93 -15.31 2.54
CA GLU A 155 3.66 -14.19 3.11
C GLU A 155 5.12 -14.58 3.32
N VAL A 156 6.03 -13.71 2.90
CA VAL A 156 7.47 -13.98 2.96
C VAL A 156 8.16 -12.88 3.75
N ALA A 157 9.08 -13.28 4.61
CA ALA A 157 9.89 -12.38 5.40
C ALA A 157 11.06 -11.86 4.56
N GLY A 158 11.31 -10.56 4.64
CA GLY A 158 12.45 -9.94 4.00
C GLY A 158 12.80 -8.60 4.61
N VAL A 159 13.92 -8.04 4.20
CA VAL A 159 14.38 -6.71 4.60
C VAL A 159 14.13 -5.75 3.44
N VAL A 160 13.56 -4.59 3.72
CA VAL A 160 13.40 -3.54 2.71
C VAL A 160 14.77 -2.98 2.34
N THR A 161 15.19 -3.13 1.09
CA THR A 161 16.49 -2.67 0.60
C THR A 161 16.40 -1.30 -0.06
N ASP A 162 15.30 -1.02 -0.75
CA ASP A 162 15.05 0.24 -1.46
C ASP A 162 13.55 0.56 -1.49
N VAL A 163 13.24 1.85 -1.60
CA VAL A 163 11.86 2.36 -1.75
C VAL A 163 11.82 3.25 -2.99
N ARG A 164 10.99 2.88 -3.96
CA ARG A 164 10.74 3.68 -5.16
C ARG A 164 9.40 4.40 -5.02
N ILE A 165 9.43 5.72 -5.16
CA ILE A 165 8.25 6.57 -5.12
C ILE A 165 8.02 7.17 -6.51
N PRO A 166 6.99 6.71 -7.24
CA PRO A 166 6.69 7.24 -8.57
C PRO A 166 6.30 8.74 -8.51
N LEU A 167 6.90 9.57 -9.36
CA LEU A 167 6.63 11.02 -9.43
C LEU A 167 5.28 11.35 -10.09
N ASP A 168 4.68 10.38 -10.76
CA ASP A 168 3.36 10.45 -11.38
C ASP A 168 2.22 10.19 -10.39
N GLY A 169 2.55 9.96 -9.10
CA GLY A 169 1.58 9.68 -8.05
C GLY A 169 1.13 8.21 -7.98
N GLY A 170 1.86 7.31 -8.66
CA GLY A 170 1.65 5.87 -8.55
C GLY A 170 1.93 5.31 -7.14
N THR A 171 1.52 4.07 -6.91
CA THR A 171 1.75 3.36 -5.65
C THR A 171 3.24 3.21 -5.38
N PRO A 172 3.74 3.61 -4.20
CA PRO A 172 5.12 3.34 -3.81
C PRO A 172 5.44 1.85 -3.84
N LEU A 173 6.61 1.54 -4.39
CA LEU A 173 7.14 0.18 -4.53
C LEU A 173 8.28 0.00 -3.55
N LEU A 174 8.35 -1.17 -2.93
CA LEU A 174 9.40 -1.60 -2.03
C LEU A 174 10.20 -2.69 -2.73
N ASN A 175 11.52 -2.60 -2.64
CA ASN A 175 12.37 -3.75 -2.97
C ASN A 175 12.67 -4.50 -1.68
N VAL A 176 12.25 -5.76 -1.60
CA VAL A 176 12.34 -6.60 -0.41
C VAL A 176 13.23 -7.80 -0.73
N SER A 177 14.29 -7.99 0.06
CA SER A 177 15.22 -9.12 -0.13
C SER A 177 14.47 -10.45 -0.06
N GLY A 178 14.67 -11.34 -1.03
CA GLY A 178 14.00 -12.64 -1.07
C GLY A 178 12.64 -12.65 -1.79
N VAL A 179 12.11 -11.47 -2.15
CA VAL A 179 10.78 -11.32 -2.78
C VAL A 179 10.84 -10.48 -4.06
N GLY A 180 11.69 -9.46 -4.09
CA GLY A 180 11.81 -8.51 -5.18
C GLY A 180 10.94 -7.25 -4.99
N GLU A 181 10.52 -6.64 -6.10
CA GLU A 181 9.76 -5.39 -6.10
C GLU A 181 8.26 -5.64 -5.84
N VAL A 182 7.73 -5.11 -4.74
CA VAL A 182 6.32 -5.26 -4.34
C VAL A 182 5.70 -3.91 -3.95
N PRO A 183 4.39 -3.68 -4.19
CA PRO A 183 3.70 -2.51 -3.67
C PRO A 183 3.73 -2.46 -2.15
N PHE A 184 3.92 -1.28 -1.54
CA PHE A 184 3.92 -1.14 -0.09
C PHE A 184 2.60 -1.59 0.58
N THR A 185 1.51 -1.68 -0.19
CA THR A 185 0.21 -2.18 0.26
C THR A 185 0.20 -3.69 0.51
N MET A 186 1.20 -4.42 0.02
CA MET A 186 1.35 -5.86 0.23
C MET A 186 2.02 -6.20 1.56
N ILE A 187 2.42 -5.20 2.34
CA ILE A 187 3.00 -5.41 3.66
C ILE A 187 1.90 -5.87 4.61
N SER A 188 2.11 -7.06 5.16
CA SER A 188 1.17 -7.68 6.09
C SER A 188 1.63 -7.55 7.54
N GLN A 189 2.94 -7.47 7.79
CA GLN A 189 3.50 -7.33 9.14
C GLN A 189 4.81 -6.54 9.13
N PHE A 190 5.05 -5.76 10.19
CA PHE A 190 6.37 -5.24 10.51
C PHE A 190 7.08 -6.20 11.47
N GLY A 191 8.34 -6.55 11.18
CA GLY A 191 9.08 -7.60 11.87
C GLY A 191 8.99 -8.96 11.19
N VAL A 192 9.72 -9.93 11.74
CA VAL A 192 9.68 -11.35 11.33
C VAL A 192 8.51 -12.06 12.02
N PRO A 193 8.02 -13.20 11.47
CA PRO A 193 6.97 -13.99 12.11
C PRO A 193 7.39 -14.38 13.53
N ASP A 194 6.44 -14.36 14.46
CA ASP A 194 6.67 -14.72 15.85
C ASP A 194 6.93 -16.23 15.90
N ASP A 195 8.13 -16.65 16.32
CA ASP A 195 8.57 -18.05 16.46
C ASP A 195 7.78 -18.84 17.53
N THR A 196 6.70 -18.27 18.07
CA THR A 196 5.87 -18.92 19.06
C THR A 196 5.08 -20.03 18.36
N PRO A 197 5.40 -21.32 18.59
CA PRO A 197 4.63 -22.41 17.99
C PRO A 197 3.19 -22.24 18.43
N ALA A 198 2.24 -22.33 17.49
CA ALA A 198 0.82 -22.43 17.83
C ALA A 198 0.70 -23.50 18.92
N GLN A 199 0.43 -23.09 20.16
CA GLN A 199 0.22 -24.03 21.24
C GLN A 199 -1.00 -24.83 20.86
N ASN A 200 -0.79 -26.09 20.48
CA ASN A 200 -1.84 -27.09 20.40
C ASN A 200 -2.60 -27.04 21.73
N VAL A 201 -3.80 -26.46 21.69
CA VAL A 201 -4.76 -26.56 22.78
C VAL A 201 -5.14 -28.03 22.85
N VAL A 202 -4.65 -28.70 23.90
CA VAL A 202 -5.00 -30.08 24.27
C VAL A 202 -6.46 -30.16 24.72
#